data_AF-A0A4Y7KZC1-F1
#
_entry.id   AF-A0A4Y7KZC1-F1
#
_cell.length_a   1.000
_cell.length_b   1.000
_cell.length_c   1.000
_cell.angle_alpha   90.00
_cell.angle_beta   90.00
_cell.angle_gamma   90.00
#
_symmetry.space_group_name_H-M   'P 1'
#
loop_
_entity.id
_entity.type
_entity.pdbx_description
1 polymer ?
#
loop_
_entity_poly.entity_id
_entity_poly.type
_entity_poly.pdbx_seq_one_letter_code
_entity_poly.pdbx_strand_id
1 'polypeptide(L)'
;MYGHRAGIQALIDLVPICGNWGIKVLTVFAFSSENWIRPQMEVDFLMNMFERILQEELDNFMRNSVRLSVIGDSRKLPNSLRRLIMKTTETTKNNSRFHLIMAVDYSGRNDIVQACQSISHKVKDGLIKPENIDEPLINQELQTNCTEFPYPDLLIRTSGELRMSNFLMWQLAYTELYFDESLWPDFGEKEFAMALHSFQKRQRRFGGDTRGDLGDDTQNKGSNCAPSHNFVLSWKVFGSDCGSRIFSNGMVVLVVVMIVGKRFHKPTPLAAKEKEKVVPDKQFEADTGQPAASDAKALSEGKLPAGLRHEHLPKHVAVIPDGNRRWAKKKGMPSILGHGAGVRSLLQFADLCCNWGIEVLTVFLFSTENWVRPRYEVDFLMEVIQKGIFEEGLELFMRKGIQVSVIGDPTKLPTSLQNWITKTAEATKNNSRLHFILAINYSGRDDIVQACQSISRKVMGNSIKVEDIDEAIFSQELKTNCTEFPYPDLLIRTSGEQRISNFLMWQLAYTEVYFDECLWPDFGEKEFVKALLSFQGRHRRYGGQH
;
A
#
# COMPACT_ATOMS: atom_id res chain seq x y z
N MET A 1 9.98 22.26 -16.30
CA MET A 1 11.28 22.98 -16.33
C MET A 1 11.62 23.71 -15.03
N TYR A 2 11.03 24.87 -14.68
CA TYR A 2 11.41 25.59 -13.44
C TYR A 2 11.14 24.79 -12.17
N GLY A 3 9.93 24.22 -12.00
CA GLY A 3 9.60 23.34 -10.88
C GLY A 3 10.56 22.14 -10.74
N HIS A 4 10.94 21.52 -11.86
CA HIS A 4 11.92 20.41 -11.89
C HIS A 4 13.30 20.82 -11.36
N ARG A 5 13.76 22.05 -11.62
CA ARG A 5 15.03 22.56 -11.05
C ARG A 5 14.91 22.80 -9.55
N ALA A 6 13.81 23.40 -9.09
CA ALA A 6 13.57 23.64 -7.67
C ALA A 6 13.39 22.33 -6.87
N GLY A 7 12.71 21.33 -7.44
CA GLY A 7 12.60 19.99 -6.86
C GLY A 7 13.94 19.24 -6.81
N ILE A 8 14.91 19.57 -7.66
CA ILE A 8 16.28 19.06 -7.50
C ILE A 8 17.02 19.78 -6.38
N GLN A 9 16.82 21.09 -6.21
CA GLN A 9 17.40 21.80 -5.06
C GLN A 9 16.90 21.21 -3.73
N ALA A 10 15.58 20.96 -3.62
CA ALA A 10 15.00 20.27 -2.47
C ALA A 10 15.64 18.89 -2.20
N LEU A 11 16.00 18.13 -3.24
CA LEU A 11 16.75 16.87 -3.07
C LEU A 11 18.19 17.09 -2.58
N ILE A 12 18.90 18.04 -3.17
CA ILE A 12 20.29 18.38 -2.83
C ILE A 12 20.38 18.88 -1.38
N ASP A 13 19.42 19.69 -0.93
CA ASP A 13 19.34 20.21 0.44
C ASP A 13 18.97 19.09 1.44
N LEU A 14 18.11 18.15 1.06
CA LEU A 14 17.64 17.04 1.90
C LEU A 14 18.70 15.94 2.12
N VAL A 15 19.59 15.70 1.16
CA VAL A 15 20.63 14.65 1.25
C VAL A 15 21.59 14.85 2.44
N PRO A 16 22.18 16.04 2.67
CA PRO A 16 22.95 16.35 3.88
C PRO A 16 22.12 16.25 5.16
N ILE A 17 20.85 16.69 5.16
CA ILE A 17 19.96 16.60 6.32
C ILE A 17 19.81 15.14 6.76
N CYS A 18 19.50 14.23 5.83
CA CYS A 18 19.43 12.80 6.10
C CYS A 18 20.75 12.23 6.67
N GLY A 19 21.88 12.54 6.03
CA GLY A 19 23.22 12.10 6.47
C GLY A 19 23.71 12.74 7.79
N ASN A 20 23.10 13.83 8.24
CA ASN A 20 23.34 14.48 9.53
C ASN A 20 22.42 13.94 10.63
N TRP A 21 21.15 13.66 10.32
CA TRP A 21 20.15 13.15 11.27
C TRP A 21 20.24 11.63 11.51
N GLY A 22 21.25 10.97 10.94
CA GLY A 22 21.55 9.55 11.17
C GLY A 22 20.71 8.57 10.34
N ILE A 23 19.95 9.07 9.37
CA ILE A 23 19.23 8.24 8.39
C ILE A 23 20.25 7.48 7.55
N LYS A 24 20.01 6.19 7.33
CA LYS A 24 20.97 5.30 6.65
C LYS A 24 20.78 5.18 5.15
N VAL A 25 19.53 5.12 4.71
CA VAL A 25 19.17 5.06 3.30
C VAL A 25 18.12 6.12 3.00
N LEU A 26 18.27 6.75 1.84
CA LEU A 26 17.22 7.53 1.19
C LEU A 26 16.98 6.97 -0.20
N THR A 27 15.81 6.36 -0.44
CA THR A 27 15.37 6.06 -1.81
C THR A 27 14.51 7.21 -2.33
N VAL A 28 14.71 7.62 -3.58
CA VAL A 28 13.96 8.72 -4.21
C VAL A 28 13.41 8.30 -5.56
N PHE A 29 12.11 8.55 -5.79
CA PHE A 29 11.50 8.29 -7.10
C PHE A 29 11.79 9.46 -8.05
N ALA A 30 12.88 9.38 -8.81
CA ALA A 30 13.34 10.46 -9.66
C ALA A 30 12.65 10.47 -11.05
N PHE A 31 12.42 9.29 -11.63
CA PHE A 31 11.69 9.15 -12.90
C PHE A 31 10.99 7.78 -12.95
N SER A 32 9.66 7.76 -13.08
CA SER A 32 8.91 6.50 -13.19
C SER A 32 8.86 5.99 -14.63
N SER A 33 8.69 4.69 -14.84
CA SER A 33 8.55 4.12 -16.19
C SER A 33 7.32 4.64 -16.94
N GLU A 34 6.31 5.16 -16.24
CA GLU A 34 5.13 5.80 -16.85
C GLU A 34 5.39 7.27 -17.22
N ASN A 35 6.54 7.85 -16.84
CA ASN A 35 6.90 9.23 -17.22
C ASN A 35 7.41 9.36 -18.67
N TRP A 36 7.66 8.25 -19.38
CA TRP A 36 7.94 8.27 -20.82
C TRP A 36 6.74 8.72 -21.68
N ILE A 37 5.52 8.78 -21.12
CA ILE A 37 4.33 9.33 -21.82
C ILE A 37 4.32 10.87 -21.90
N ARG A 38 5.23 11.55 -21.17
CA ARG A 38 5.33 13.02 -21.19
C ARG A 38 5.88 13.51 -22.54
N PRO A 39 5.62 14.77 -22.93
CA PRO A 39 6.19 15.34 -24.16
C PRO A 39 7.71 15.19 -24.22
N GLN A 40 8.25 14.76 -25.37
CA GLN A 40 9.67 14.43 -25.52
C GLN A 40 10.62 15.54 -25.03
N MET A 41 10.27 16.82 -25.26
CA MET A 41 11.04 17.96 -24.77
C MET A 41 11.14 18.04 -23.23
N GLU A 42 10.14 17.56 -22.49
CA GLU A 42 10.23 17.44 -21.02
C GLU A 42 11.13 16.27 -20.62
N VAL A 43 11.00 15.13 -21.30
CA VAL A 43 11.82 13.94 -21.07
C VAL A 43 13.30 14.25 -21.34
N ASP A 44 13.63 14.84 -22.48
CA ASP A 44 14.98 15.27 -22.84
C ASP A 44 15.54 16.27 -21.81
N PHE A 45 14.72 17.24 -21.38
CA PHE A 45 15.09 18.18 -20.33
C PHE A 45 15.41 17.46 -19.01
N LEU A 46 14.59 16.48 -18.60
CA LEU A 46 14.81 15.69 -17.39
C LEU A 46 16.12 14.87 -17.47
N MET A 47 16.38 14.21 -18.60
CA MET A 47 17.58 13.38 -18.78
C MET A 47 18.87 14.21 -18.79
N ASN A 48 18.90 15.34 -19.52
CA ASN A 48 20.04 16.28 -19.50
C ASN A 48 20.26 16.88 -18.11
N MET A 49 19.18 17.12 -17.36
CA MET A 49 19.25 17.65 -16.00
C MET A 49 19.78 16.61 -14.99
N PHE A 50 19.38 15.34 -15.08
CA PHE A 50 20.02 14.26 -14.30
C PHE A 50 21.51 14.12 -14.63
N GLU A 51 21.87 14.21 -15.91
CA GLU A 51 23.27 14.11 -16.31
C GLU A 51 24.11 15.25 -15.72
N ARG A 52 23.60 16.49 -15.73
CA ARG A 52 24.31 17.63 -15.13
C ARG A 52 24.47 17.49 -13.61
N ILE A 53 23.40 17.13 -12.88
CA ILE A 53 23.49 16.97 -11.42
C ILE A 53 24.44 15.83 -11.02
N LEU A 54 24.47 14.71 -11.75
CA LEU A 54 25.40 13.62 -11.48
C LEU A 54 26.87 13.95 -11.83
N GLN A 55 27.13 15.03 -12.58
CA GLN A 55 28.47 15.61 -12.75
C GLN A 55 28.79 16.60 -11.62
N GLU A 56 27.86 17.51 -11.31
CA GLU A 56 28.00 18.57 -10.30
C GLU A 56 28.15 18.01 -8.87
N GLU A 57 27.37 16.99 -8.50
CA GLU A 57 27.32 16.44 -7.14
C GLU A 57 28.31 15.29 -6.84
N LEU A 58 29.04 14.76 -7.82
CA LEU A 58 29.98 13.64 -7.61
C LEU A 58 31.01 13.96 -6.50
N ASP A 59 31.56 15.16 -6.54
CA ASP A 59 32.51 15.67 -5.55
C ASP A 59 31.88 15.87 -4.16
N ASN A 60 30.60 16.27 -4.10
CA ASN A 60 29.84 16.39 -2.86
C ASN A 60 29.55 15.01 -2.26
N PHE A 61 29.22 14.02 -3.08
CA PHE A 61 29.04 12.64 -2.62
C PHE A 61 30.34 12.07 -2.04
N MET A 62 31.49 12.31 -2.67
CA MET A 62 32.78 11.89 -2.13
C MET A 62 33.15 12.64 -0.84
N ARG A 63 33.02 13.97 -0.79
CA ARG A 63 33.28 14.77 0.42
C ARG A 63 32.43 14.34 1.63
N ASN A 64 31.17 13.97 1.40
CA ASN A 64 30.24 13.60 2.46
C ASN A 64 30.14 12.09 2.74
N SER A 65 30.90 11.25 2.00
CA SER A 65 30.77 9.79 1.99
C SER A 65 29.32 9.31 1.77
N VAL A 66 28.68 9.88 0.74
CA VAL A 66 27.42 9.39 0.18
C VAL A 66 27.71 8.31 -0.84
N ARG A 67 27.12 7.14 -0.67
CA ARG A 67 27.06 6.11 -1.72
C ARG A 67 25.86 6.38 -2.62
N LEU A 68 26.03 6.32 -3.94
CA LEU A 68 24.93 6.30 -4.88
C LEU A 68 24.70 4.86 -5.40
N SER A 69 23.45 4.42 -5.40
CA SER A 69 22.96 3.35 -6.28
C SER A 69 21.85 3.89 -7.17
N VAL A 70 21.65 3.29 -8.35
CA VAL A 70 20.55 3.62 -9.26
C VAL A 70 19.78 2.34 -9.60
N ILE A 71 18.45 2.41 -9.54
CA ILE A 71 17.53 1.31 -9.87
C ILE A 71 16.58 1.77 -10.99
N GLY A 72 16.04 0.82 -11.75
CA GLY A 72 15.22 1.04 -12.94
C GLY A 72 15.88 0.62 -14.25
N ASP A 73 15.15 0.70 -15.35
CA ASP A 73 15.57 0.23 -16.66
C ASP A 73 16.51 1.21 -17.37
N SER A 74 17.81 1.03 -17.14
CA SER A 74 18.83 1.85 -17.80
C SER A 74 18.86 1.76 -19.34
N ARG A 75 18.15 0.82 -19.99
CA ARG A 75 18.21 0.61 -21.45
C ARG A 75 17.65 1.78 -22.26
N LYS A 76 16.65 2.51 -21.74
CA LYS A 76 16.03 3.66 -22.42
C LYS A 76 16.76 4.99 -22.18
N LEU A 77 17.70 5.04 -21.23
CA LEU A 77 18.42 6.26 -20.86
C LEU A 77 19.50 6.62 -21.90
N PRO A 78 19.81 7.91 -22.12
CA PRO A 78 20.89 8.32 -23.03
C PRO A 78 22.25 7.69 -22.68
N ASN A 79 23.02 7.29 -23.70
CA ASN A 79 24.32 6.64 -23.51
C ASN A 79 25.39 7.51 -22.83
N SER A 80 25.18 8.83 -22.73
CA SER A 80 25.96 9.74 -21.90
C SER A 80 25.61 9.56 -20.41
N LEU A 81 24.34 9.77 -20.05
CA LEU A 81 23.77 9.54 -18.71
C LEU A 81 24.05 8.12 -18.18
N ARG A 82 23.91 7.07 -19.00
CA ARG A 82 24.23 5.68 -18.61
C ARG A 82 25.69 5.51 -18.16
N ARG A 83 26.64 6.04 -18.94
CA ARG A 83 28.08 5.99 -18.61
C ARG A 83 28.40 6.80 -17.36
N LEU A 84 27.72 7.94 -17.17
CA LEU A 84 27.87 8.76 -15.97
C LEU A 84 27.32 8.07 -14.72
N ILE A 85 26.13 7.47 -14.79
CA ILE A 85 25.56 6.65 -13.71
C ILE A 85 26.55 5.57 -13.31
N MET A 86 27.06 4.78 -14.26
CA MET A 86 28.07 3.74 -14.00
C MET A 86 29.34 4.31 -13.34
N LYS A 87 29.84 5.46 -13.80
CA LYS A 87 31.00 6.14 -13.19
C LYS A 87 30.71 6.54 -11.74
N THR A 88 29.58 7.18 -11.48
CA THR A 88 29.26 7.75 -10.16
C THR A 88 28.91 6.66 -9.14
N THR A 89 28.19 5.59 -9.53
CA THR A 89 27.94 4.46 -8.62
C THR A 89 29.23 3.70 -8.30
N GLU A 90 30.08 3.40 -9.29
CA GLU A 90 31.39 2.74 -9.08
C GLU A 90 32.33 3.60 -8.21
N THR A 91 32.39 4.91 -8.45
CA THR A 91 33.26 5.83 -7.68
C THR A 91 32.80 5.94 -6.21
N THR A 92 31.48 5.93 -5.96
CA THR A 92 30.91 6.10 -4.62
C THR A 92 30.62 4.78 -3.88
N LYS A 93 30.84 3.60 -4.48
CA LYS A 93 30.40 2.30 -3.93
C LYS A 93 30.94 1.97 -2.53
N ASN A 94 32.13 2.46 -2.20
CA ASN A 94 32.81 2.22 -0.92
C ASN A 94 32.41 3.22 0.18
N ASN A 95 31.56 4.22 -0.14
CA ASN A 95 31.05 5.17 0.84
C ASN A 95 30.02 4.51 1.75
N SER A 96 29.99 4.91 3.03
CA SER A 96 29.29 4.19 4.09
C SER A 96 28.57 5.05 5.12
N ARG A 97 28.67 6.39 5.02
CA ARG A 97 27.95 7.29 5.95
C ARG A 97 26.45 7.28 5.67
N PHE A 98 26.08 7.35 4.40
CA PHE A 98 24.71 7.49 3.90
C PHE A 98 24.58 6.87 2.50
N HIS A 99 23.45 6.22 2.20
CA HIS A 99 23.18 5.59 0.91
C HIS A 99 21.98 6.27 0.22
N LEU A 100 22.24 6.96 -0.89
CA LEU A 100 21.22 7.50 -1.79
C LEU A 100 20.91 6.44 -2.87
N ILE A 101 19.64 6.09 -3.02
CA ILE A 101 19.17 5.17 -4.07
C ILE A 101 18.22 5.96 -4.98
N MET A 102 18.60 6.16 -6.23
CA MET A 102 17.82 6.93 -7.20
C MET A 102 17.06 5.97 -8.13
N ALA A 103 15.73 6.06 -8.17
CA ALA A 103 14.90 5.24 -9.05
C ALA A 103 14.59 6.00 -10.35
N VAL A 104 15.10 5.50 -11.49
CA VAL A 104 15.09 6.16 -12.80
C VAL A 104 14.68 5.17 -13.89
N ASP A 105 13.55 5.43 -14.56
CA ASP A 105 12.82 4.43 -15.37
C ASP A 105 12.48 3.18 -14.55
N TYR A 106 11.97 3.42 -13.34
CA TYR A 106 11.59 2.36 -12.40
C TYR A 106 10.06 2.22 -12.29
N SER A 107 9.61 0.98 -12.11
CA SER A 107 8.26 0.59 -11.70
C SER A 107 8.39 -0.63 -10.79
N GLY A 108 7.65 -0.66 -9.69
CA GLY A 108 7.73 -1.74 -8.68
C GLY A 108 7.17 -3.07 -9.17
N ARG A 109 6.19 -3.04 -10.08
CA ARG A 109 5.76 -4.24 -10.81
C ARG A 109 6.79 -4.73 -11.80
N ASN A 110 7.46 -3.83 -12.54
CA ASN A 110 8.54 -4.22 -13.46
C ASN A 110 9.77 -4.76 -12.71
N ASP A 111 10.07 -4.26 -11.51
CA ASP A 111 11.07 -4.84 -10.58
C ASP A 111 10.70 -6.30 -10.23
N ILE A 112 9.46 -6.56 -9.83
CA ILE A 112 8.93 -7.91 -9.56
C ILE A 112 8.95 -8.81 -10.80
N VAL A 113 8.57 -8.30 -11.99
CA VAL A 113 8.62 -9.04 -13.26
C VAL A 113 10.06 -9.38 -13.64
N GLN A 114 11.00 -8.44 -13.53
CA GLN A 114 12.42 -8.69 -13.82
C GLN A 114 13.05 -9.67 -12.82
N ALA A 115 12.64 -9.63 -11.55
CA ALA A 115 13.02 -10.65 -10.57
C ALA A 115 12.48 -12.03 -10.99
N CYS A 116 11.21 -12.10 -11.38
CA CYS A 116 10.57 -13.33 -11.88
C CYS A 116 11.23 -13.87 -13.16
N GLN A 117 11.64 -13.01 -14.09
CA GLN A 117 12.41 -13.38 -15.28
C GLN A 117 13.78 -14.00 -14.89
N SER A 118 14.53 -13.35 -13.99
CA SER A 118 15.82 -13.89 -13.49
C SER A 118 15.65 -15.27 -12.85
N ILE A 119 14.64 -15.42 -11.99
CA ILE A 119 14.29 -16.71 -11.35
C ILE A 119 13.90 -17.76 -12.40
N SER A 120 13.11 -17.37 -13.40
CA SER A 120 12.65 -18.27 -14.46
C SER A 120 13.81 -18.73 -15.36
N HIS A 121 14.82 -17.90 -15.62
CA HIS A 121 16.08 -18.35 -16.22
C HIS A 121 16.78 -19.39 -15.33
N LYS A 122 16.96 -19.12 -14.03
CA LYS A 122 17.62 -20.06 -13.10
C LYS A 122 16.87 -21.40 -12.98
N VAL A 123 15.54 -21.40 -13.11
CA VAL A 123 14.71 -22.61 -13.21
C VAL A 123 14.90 -23.34 -14.54
N LYS A 124 14.85 -22.62 -15.67
CA LYS A 124 15.07 -23.15 -17.03
C LYS A 124 16.44 -23.80 -17.19
N ASP A 125 17.46 -23.22 -16.56
CA ASP A 125 18.84 -23.70 -16.56
C ASP A 125 19.11 -24.78 -15.48
N GLY A 126 18.07 -25.18 -14.71
CA GLY A 126 18.13 -26.27 -13.72
C GLY A 126 18.89 -25.93 -12.42
N LEU A 127 19.23 -24.66 -12.19
CA LEU A 127 19.99 -24.21 -11.02
C LEU A 127 19.16 -24.21 -9.72
N ILE A 128 17.84 -24.03 -9.86
CA ILE A 128 16.84 -24.10 -8.79
C ILE A 128 15.57 -24.77 -9.31
N LYS A 129 14.70 -25.26 -8.41
CA LYS A 129 13.37 -25.76 -8.78
C LYS A 129 12.30 -24.70 -8.47
N PRO A 130 11.13 -24.72 -9.14
CA PRO A 130 10.04 -23.78 -8.83
C PRO A 130 9.60 -23.84 -7.36
N GLU A 131 9.66 -25.01 -6.72
CA GLU A 131 9.26 -25.19 -5.32
C GLU A 131 10.25 -24.58 -4.31
N ASN A 132 11.42 -24.11 -4.78
CA ASN A 132 12.43 -23.43 -3.98
C ASN A 132 12.37 -21.89 -4.10
N ILE A 133 11.36 -21.34 -4.78
CA ILE A 133 11.17 -19.90 -4.89
C ILE A 133 10.40 -19.41 -3.67
N ASP A 134 11.02 -18.53 -2.89
CA ASP A 134 10.51 -17.96 -1.64
C ASP A 134 10.75 -16.44 -1.52
N GLU A 135 10.33 -15.82 -0.42
CA GLU A 135 10.62 -14.40 -0.17
C GLU A 135 12.14 -14.09 -0.18
N PRO A 136 13.02 -14.83 0.52
CA PRO A 136 14.47 -14.65 0.42
C PRO A 136 15.04 -14.63 -1.00
N LEU A 137 14.58 -15.50 -1.91
CA LEU A 137 15.03 -15.50 -3.29
C LEU A 137 14.52 -14.28 -4.06
N ILE A 138 13.22 -13.94 -3.95
CA ILE A 138 12.67 -12.74 -4.60
C ILE A 138 13.46 -11.48 -4.18
N ASN A 139 13.80 -11.36 -2.89
CA ASN A 139 14.60 -10.24 -2.38
C ASN A 139 16.03 -10.16 -2.95
N GLN A 140 16.62 -11.28 -3.39
CA GLN A 140 17.95 -11.29 -4.02
C GLN A 140 17.91 -10.84 -5.49
N GLU A 141 16.77 -10.99 -6.17
CA GLU A 141 16.62 -10.71 -7.60
C GLU A 141 15.98 -9.34 -7.91
N LEU A 142 15.32 -8.73 -6.92
CA LEU A 142 14.84 -7.35 -6.96
C LEU A 142 16.00 -6.34 -6.92
N GLN A 143 15.87 -5.22 -7.63
CA GLN A 143 16.91 -4.21 -7.80
C GLN A 143 17.28 -3.48 -6.50
N THR A 144 16.46 -3.59 -5.45
CA THR A 144 16.79 -3.12 -4.10
C THR A 144 17.85 -3.96 -3.39
N ASN A 145 18.30 -5.09 -3.96
CA ASN A 145 19.42 -5.90 -3.45
C ASN A 145 20.74 -5.11 -3.32
N CYS A 146 20.85 -3.94 -3.95
CA CYS A 146 21.98 -3.03 -3.83
C CYS A 146 22.23 -2.50 -2.40
N THR A 147 21.29 -2.66 -1.46
CA THR A 147 21.41 -2.16 -0.08
C THR A 147 21.12 -3.25 0.97
N GLU A 148 21.83 -3.19 2.10
CA GLU A 148 21.56 -4.01 3.30
C GLU A 148 20.21 -3.66 3.96
N PHE A 149 19.63 -2.52 3.57
CA PHE A 149 18.43 -1.92 4.13
C PHE A 149 17.36 -1.69 3.04
N PRO A 150 16.80 -2.77 2.41
CA PRO A 150 15.89 -2.64 1.27
C PRO A 150 14.45 -2.29 1.65
N TYR A 151 14.04 -2.53 2.90
CA TYR A 151 12.68 -2.32 3.38
C TYR A 151 12.54 -0.96 4.09
N PRO A 152 11.70 -0.04 3.61
CA PRO A 152 11.57 1.26 4.25
C PRO A 152 10.82 1.24 5.59
N ASP A 153 11.34 2.00 6.55
CA ASP A 153 10.61 2.42 7.76
C ASP A 153 9.40 3.30 7.39
N LEU A 154 9.65 4.32 6.55
CA LEU A 154 8.71 5.40 6.22
C LEU A 154 8.73 5.72 4.71
N LEU A 155 7.55 5.82 4.12
CA LEU A 155 7.30 6.40 2.80
C LEU A 155 6.67 7.78 2.97
N ILE A 156 7.33 8.81 2.44
CA ILE A 156 6.82 10.17 2.34
C ILE A 156 6.36 10.41 0.90
N ARG A 157 5.16 10.94 0.73
CA ARG A 157 4.64 11.38 -0.56
C ARG A 157 4.05 12.78 -0.46
N THR A 158 4.43 13.64 -1.41
CA THR A 158 4.04 15.04 -1.48
C THR A 158 2.83 15.28 -2.39
N SER A 159 2.40 16.54 -2.50
CA SER A 159 1.34 17.05 -3.38
C SER A 159 -0.08 16.56 -3.06
N GLY A 160 -0.34 16.08 -1.82
CA GLY A 160 -1.66 15.60 -1.37
C GLY A 160 -2.14 14.30 -2.05
N GLU A 161 -1.28 13.66 -2.85
CA GLU A 161 -1.62 12.51 -3.68
C GLU A 161 -1.68 11.21 -2.86
N LEU A 162 -2.86 10.82 -2.40
CA LEU A 162 -3.08 9.66 -1.53
C LEU A 162 -3.05 8.31 -2.30
N ARG A 163 -1.88 7.93 -2.84
CA ARG A 163 -1.64 6.63 -3.52
C ARG A 163 -0.15 6.26 -3.56
N MET A 164 0.20 5.02 -3.91
CA MET A 164 1.61 4.60 -4.01
C MET A 164 2.27 4.93 -5.36
N SER A 165 1.53 4.82 -6.47
CA SER A 165 2.02 4.97 -7.85
C SER A 165 3.17 4.02 -8.23
N ASN A 166 2.95 2.71 -8.08
CA ASN A 166 3.82 1.66 -8.61
C ASN A 166 5.29 1.79 -8.17
N PHE A 167 5.52 2.12 -6.90
CA PHE A 167 6.85 2.39 -6.36
C PHE A 167 7.15 1.47 -5.19
N LEU A 168 8.28 0.76 -5.24
CA LEU A 168 8.74 -0.18 -4.20
C LEU A 168 7.65 -1.18 -3.75
N MET A 169 6.87 -1.69 -4.71
CA MET A 169 5.63 -2.44 -4.45
C MET A 169 5.85 -3.77 -3.70
N TRP A 170 7.07 -4.30 -3.63
CA TRP A 170 7.40 -5.43 -2.76
C TRP A 170 7.80 -4.99 -1.34
N GLN A 171 8.58 -3.92 -1.27
CA GLN A 171 9.26 -3.45 -0.08
C GLN A 171 8.31 -2.69 0.85
N LEU A 172 7.29 -2.00 0.31
CA LEU A 172 6.29 -1.22 1.06
C LEU A 172 5.33 -2.02 1.96
N ALA A 173 5.41 -3.35 1.99
CA ALA A 173 4.45 -4.22 2.68
C ALA A 173 4.17 -3.83 4.14
N TYR A 174 5.20 -3.35 4.87
CA TYR A 174 5.09 -2.92 6.27
C TYR A 174 5.45 -1.46 6.54
N THR A 175 5.82 -0.73 5.49
CA THR A 175 6.22 0.67 5.57
C THR A 175 5.09 1.55 6.06
N GLU A 176 5.40 2.47 6.98
CA GLU A 176 4.47 3.52 7.41
C GLU A 176 4.36 4.58 6.30
N LEU A 177 3.14 4.93 5.93
CA LEU A 177 2.86 5.90 4.86
C LEU A 177 2.57 7.27 5.46
N TYR A 178 3.20 8.33 4.94
CA TYR A 178 2.94 9.72 5.27
C TYR A 178 2.70 10.53 4.00
N PHE A 179 1.64 11.32 4.02
CA PHE A 179 1.22 12.13 2.90
C PHE A 179 1.24 13.60 3.32
N ASP A 180 1.89 14.43 2.51
CA ASP A 180 2.08 15.86 2.74
C ASP A 180 1.43 16.66 1.59
N GLU A 181 0.82 17.81 1.91
CA GLU A 181 0.10 18.65 0.95
C GLU A 181 1.03 19.58 0.16
N SER A 182 2.25 19.85 0.65
CA SER A 182 3.24 20.66 -0.08
C SER A 182 3.62 20.03 -1.41
N LEU A 183 3.90 20.85 -2.43
CA LEU A 183 4.47 20.33 -3.68
C LEU A 183 5.94 19.96 -3.43
N TRP A 184 6.48 19.00 -4.19
CA TRP A 184 7.87 18.56 -4.00
C TRP A 184 8.92 19.70 -3.97
N PRO A 185 8.85 20.76 -4.80
CA PRO A 185 9.77 21.89 -4.72
C PRO A 185 9.66 22.74 -3.43
N ASP A 186 8.56 22.63 -2.70
CA ASP A 186 8.27 23.36 -1.45
C ASP A 186 8.52 22.50 -0.20
N PHE A 187 8.86 21.21 -0.37
CA PHE A 187 9.07 20.25 0.73
C PHE A 187 10.48 20.39 1.32
N GLY A 188 10.62 21.13 2.43
CA GLY A 188 11.90 21.42 3.07
C GLY A 188 12.19 20.62 4.35
N GLU A 189 13.20 21.07 5.10
CA GLU A 189 13.62 20.51 6.39
C GLU A 189 12.45 20.43 7.40
N LYS A 190 11.56 21.42 7.39
CA LYS A 190 10.40 21.52 8.28
C LYS A 190 9.36 20.45 7.97
N GLU A 191 8.99 20.29 6.70
CA GLU A 191 8.03 19.29 6.21
C GLU A 191 8.59 17.87 6.42
N PHE A 192 9.89 17.69 6.18
CA PHE A 192 10.61 16.47 6.52
C PHE A 192 10.55 16.17 8.03
N ALA A 193 10.84 17.15 8.89
CA ALA A 193 10.72 16.99 10.34
C ALA A 193 9.29 16.65 10.79
N MET A 194 8.25 17.21 10.14
CA MET A 194 6.85 16.84 10.39
C MET A 194 6.57 15.38 10.02
N ALA A 195 7.08 14.90 8.89
CA ALA A 195 6.98 13.49 8.49
C ALA A 195 7.65 12.55 9.50
N LEU A 196 8.88 12.85 9.92
CA LEU A 196 9.60 12.04 10.92
C LEU A 196 8.88 12.07 12.28
N HIS A 197 8.33 13.23 12.69
CA HIS A 197 7.57 13.39 13.92
C HIS A 197 6.19 12.69 13.88
N SER A 198 5.58 12.58 12.70
CA SER A 198 4.36 11.78 12.47
C SER A 198 4.66 10.29 12.63
N PHE A 199 5.71 9.81 11.96
CA PHE A 199 6.21 8.44 12.05
C PHE A 199 6.56 8.00 13.48
N GLN A 200 7.26 8.86 14.23
CA GLN A 200 7.62 8.66 15.64
C GLN A 200 6.42 8.44 16.59
N LYS A 201 5.24 8.96 16.26
CA LYS A 201 4.03 8.81 17.11
C LYS A 201 3.37 7.44 16.98
N ARG A 202 3.69 6.66 15.94
CA ARG A 202 2.95 5.44 15.58
C ARG A 202 3.34 4.26 16.47
N GLN A 203 2.32 3.51 16.93
CA GLN A 203 2.52 2.29 17.71
C GLN A 203 2.64 1.09 16.78
N ARG A 204 3.85 0.79 16.32
CA ARG A 204 4.12 -0.39 15.49
C ARG A 204 3.74 -1.66 16.27
N ARG A 205 2.82 -2.47 15.71
CA ARG A 205 2.40 -3.78 16.23
C ARG A 205 2.21 -4.75 15.07
N PHE A 206 3.20 -5.61 14.83
CA PHE A 206 3.18 -6.57 13.72
C PHE A 206 2.58 -7.90 14.19
N GLY A 207 1.30 -8.15 13.87
CA GLY A 207 0.57 -9.40 14.13
C GLY A 207 0.20 -9.66 15.60
N GLY A 208 1.20 -9.79 16.47
CA GLY A 208 1.06 -10.07 17.90
C GLY A 208 0.89 -8.83 18.76
N ASP A 209 0.26 -8.98 19.94
CA ASP A 209 0.17 -7.92 20.94
C ASP A 209 1.23 -8.16 22.02
N THR A 210 2.32 -7.38 22.01
CA THR A 210 3.50 -7.61 22.89
C THR A 210 3.30 -7.07 24.31
N ARG A 211 2.12 -7.31 24.86
CA ARG A 211 1.76 -7.14 26.27
C ARG A 211 0.73 -8.21 26.65
N GLY A 212 1.22 -9.34 27.16
CA GLY A 212 0.40 -10.18 28.00
C GLY A 212 0.17 -9.45 29.32
N ASP A 213 -1.05 -9.02 29.58
CA ASP A 213 -1.51 -8.75 30.95
C ASP A 213 -1.67 -10.13 31.63
N LEU A 214 -0.55 -10.72 32.08
CA LEU A 214 -0.53 -11.90 32.94
C LEU A 214 -0.43 -11.44 34.40
N GLY A 215 -1.24 -12.06 35.26
CA GLY A 215 -1.12 -11.91 36.70
C GLY A 215 0.17 -12.54 37.22
N ASP A 216 0.50 -12.20 38.47
CA ASP A 216 1.66 -12.71 39.17
C ASP A 216 1.51 -14.22 39.44
N ASP A 217 2.41 -15.05 38.90
CA ASP A 217 2.99 -16.19 39.66
C ASP A 217 4.12 -16.94 38.92
N THR A 218 5.23 -17.12 39.65
CA THR A 218 6.30 -18.16 39.58
C THR A 218 6.84 -18.76 38.25
N GLN A 219 8.13 -18.49 38.01
CA GLN A 219 9.20 -19.35 37.46
C GLN A 219 8.87 -20.60 36.58
N ASN A 220 9.33 -20.59 35.31
CA ASN A 220 10.34 -21.57 34.85
C ASN A 220 11.12 -21.09 33.60
N LYS A 221 12.11 -21.88 33.14
CA LYS A 221 13.13 -21.50 32.13
C LYS A 221 12.89 -22.07 30.72
N GLY A 222 13.09 -21.22 29.71
CA GLY A 222 13.96 -21.54 28.56
C GLY A 222 13.33 -22.09 27.26
N SER A 223 13.38 -21.28 26.20
CA SER A 223 13.67 -21.70 24.82
C SER A 223 13.84 -20.46 23.91
N ASN A 224 14.63 -20.57 22.84
CA ASN A 224 14.88 -19.48 21.88
C ASN A 224 13.94 -19.58 20.67
N CYS A 225 13.46 -18.44 20.16
CA CYS A 225 13.53 -18.01 18.75
C CYS A 225 12.54 -16.85 18.43
N ALA A 226 13.05 -15.65 18.18
CA ALA A 226 12.32 -14.56 17.49
C ALA A 226 13.29 -13.44 17.03
N PRO A 227 13.23 -12.96 15.77
CA PRO A 227 13.90 -11.72 15.35
C PRO A 227 13.26 -10.49 16.02
N SER A 228 14.07 -9.50 16.40
CA SER A 228 13.74 -8.57 17.50
C SER A 228 13.77 -7.08 17.12
N HIS A 229 12.80 -6.62 16.34
CA HIS A 229 12.69 -5.20 15.95
C HIS A 229 11.37 -4.56 16.42
N ASN A 230 11.36 -4.07 17.66
CA ASN A 230 10.27 -3.30 18.26
C ASN A 230 10.82 -2.04 18.97
N PHE A 231 10.69 -0.88 18.34
CA PHE A 231 11.03 0.43 18.95
C PHE A 231 9.96 1.48 18.64
N VAL A 232 9.57 2.24 19.67
CA VAL A 232 8.60 3.36 19.60
C VAL A 232 9.16 4.51 20.44
N LEU A 233 9.31 5.70 19.85
CA LEU A 233 9.92 6.87 20.49
C LEU A 233 9.31 8.17 19.97
N SER A 234 8.92 9.06 20.89
CA SER A 234 8.38 10.40 20.59
C SER A 234 9.37 11.50 21.00
N TRP A 235 9.56 12.52 20.16
CA TRP A 235 10.39 13.70 20.46
C TRP A 235 9.56 14.99 20.55
N LYS A 236 10.17 16.05 21.13
CA LYS A 236 9.66 17.43 21.15
C LYS A 236 10.48 18.28 20.17
N VAL A 237 9.83 19.26 19.55
CA VAL A 237 10.45 20.26 18.67
C VAL A 237 10.15 21.66 19.21
N PHE A 238 11.15 22.54 19.25
CA PHE A 238 10.97 23.99 19.37
C PHE A 238 10.89 24.57 17.95
N GLY A 239 10.13 25.64 17.73
CA GLY A 239 9.99 26.21 16.39
C GLY A 239 9.75 27.71 16.39
N SER A 240 9.82 28.29 15.18
CA SER A 240 9.45 29.66 14.86
C SER A 240 9.25 29.79 13.34
N ASP A 241 8.18 30.45 12.93
CA ASP A 241 8.04 31.48 11.86
C ASP A 241 9.04 31.58 10.70
N CYS A 242 8.66 32.01 9.49
CA CYS A 242 7.35 32.12 8.79
C CYS A 242 7.64 32.51 7.32
N GLY A 243 6.84 32.08 6.34
CA GLY A 243 7.02 32.49 4.93
C GLY A 243 5.97 31.87 4.01
N SER A 244 5.55 32.59 2.95
CA SER A 244 4.47 32.12 2.07
C SER A 244 4.50 32.75 0.66
N ARG A 245 4.35 31.91 -0.40
CA ARG A 245 3.33 32.00 -1.48
C ARG A 245 3.78 31.40 -2.84
N ILE A 246 3.08 30.32 -3.24
CA ILE A 246 2.50 30.06 -4.58
C ILE A 246 3.45 30.04 -5.82
N PHE A 247 3.70 28.85 -6.42
CA PHE A 247 3.14 28.46 -7.74
C PHE A 247 3.51 27.01 -8.17
N SER A 248 2.74 26.43 -9.08
CA SER A 248 2.67 24.97 -9.33
C SER A 248 3.47 24.46 -10.54
N ASN A 249 4.10 23.28 -10.43
CA ASN A 249 3.83 22.11 -11.30
C ASN A 249 4.78 20.89 -11.11
N GLY A 250 4.21 19.71 -10.90
CA GLY A 250 4.44 18.59 -11.84
C GLY A 250 5.53 17.54 -11.57
N MET A 251 6.03 17.37 -10.34
CA MET A 251 6.93 16.27 -9.99
C MET A 251 6.57 15.68 -8.62
N VAL A 252 6.21 14.39 -8.58
CA VAL A 252 5.94 13.66 -7.33
C VAL A 252 7.12 12.75 -7.06
N VAL A 253 8.06 13.21 -6.23
CA VAL A 253 9.11 12.36 -5.69
C VAL A 253 8.58 11.71 -4.42
N LEU A 254 8.59 10.39 -4.37
CA LEU A 254 8.41 9.66 -3.12
C LEU A 254 9.77 9.52 -2.45
N VAL A 255 9.81 9.87 -1.17
CA VAL A 255 11.03 9.96 -0.34
C VAL A 255 10.95 8.90 0.76
N VAL A 256 12.01 8.12 0.90
CA VAL A 256 11.97 6.81 1.58
C VAL A 256 13.04 6.75 2.66
N VAL A 257 12.68 6.55 3.93
CA VAL A 257 13.55 6.84 5.09
C VAL A 257 13.72 5.62 6.02
N MET A 258 14.85 5.56 6.78
CA MET A 258 15.28 4.50 7.72
C MET A 258 15.91 5.05 9.02
N ILE A 259 15.50 4.63 10.23
CA ILE A 259 15.81 5.31 11.53
C ILE A 259 15.93 4.38 12.77
N VAL A 260 16.83 4.67 13.73
CA VAL A 260 17.04 3.93 15.02
C VAL A 260 17.30 4.89 16.21
N GLY A 261 16.95 4.58 17.48
CA GLY A 261 17.22 5.48 18.64
C GLY A 261 16.92 4.99 20.08
N LYS A 262 17.09 5.88 21.09
CA LYS A 262 16.81 5.70 22.56
C LYS A 262 16.11 6.94 23.21
N ARG A 263 15.74 6.88 24.50
CA ARG A 263 14.70 7.71 25.21
C ARG A 263 15.22 8.93 26.02
N PHE A 264 14.35 9.94 26.26
CA PHE A 264 13.80 10.31 27.62
C PHE A 264 12.54 11.24 27.54
N HIS A 265 12.21 12.10 28.54
CA HIS A 265 10.82 12.38 29.01
C HIS A 265 10.05 13.69 28.57
N LYS A 266 8.77 13.77 29.01
CA LYS A 266 7.63 14.70 28.69
C LYS A 266 7.52 15.93 29.66
N PRO A 267 6.53 16.89 29.61
CA PRO A 267 5.15 16.89 29.04
C PRO A 267 4.62 18.19 28.33
N THR A 268 3.28 18.30 28.16
CA THR A 268 2.41 19.26 27.38
C THR A 268 1.41 20.01 28.33
N PRO A 269 0.19 20.58 27.99
CA PRO A 269 -0.63 20.79 26.75
C PRO A 269 -1.39 22.17 26.61
N LEU A 270 -2.43 22.22 25.72
CA LEU A 270 -3.61 23.16 25.60
C LEU A 270 -3.44 24.41 24.68
N ALA A 271 -4.42 25.02 23.98
CA ALA A 271 -5.84 24.83 23.54
C ALA A 271 -6.35 26.23 23.01
N ALA A 272 -7.42 26.52 22.25
CA ALA A 272 -8.37 25.80 21.36
C ALA A 272 -9.30 26.82 20.60
N LYS A 273 -10.12 26.38 19.62
CA LYS A 273 -11.31 27.06 18.98
C LYS A 273 -10.99 28.32 18.12
N GLU A 274 -11.80 28.84 17.16
CA GLU A 274 -13.08 28.53 16.45
C GLU A 274 -13.10 29.36 15.11
N LYS A 275 -14.10 29.47 14.19
CA LYS A 275 -15.55 29.14 14.06
C LYS A 275 -15.98 29.05 12.56
N GLU A 276 -17.27 28.83 12.25
CA GLU A 276 -17.87 28.70 10.89
C GLU A 276 -18.60 29.96 10.33
N LYS A 277 -19.00 29.93 9.05
CA LYS A 277 -20.14 30.70 8.46
C LYS A 277 -20.68 30.06 7.15
N VAL A 278 -21.99 30.14 6.90
CA VAL A 278 -22.71 29.49 5.77
C VAL A 278 -23.85 30.37 5.24
N VAL A 279 -24.09 30.38 3.91
CA VAL A 279 -25.30 30.88 3.19
C VAL A 279 -25.40 30.20 1.78
N PRO A 280 -26.53 30.20 1.02
CA PRO A 280 -27.29 28.95 0.81
C PRO A 280 -27.64 28.58 -0.66
N ASP A 281 -28.49 27.55 -0.79
CA ASP A 281 -28.96 26.85 -2.00
C ASP A 281 -29.69 27.65 -3.11
N LYS A 282 -29.79 27.00 -4.28
CA LYS A 282 -30.89 27.18 -5.26
C LYS A 282 -31.42 25.85 -5.78
N GLN A 283 -32.74 25.78 -6.00
CA GLN A 283 -33.48 24.62 -6.50
C GLN A 283 -33.45 24.52 -8.04
N PHE A 284 -33.71 23.34 -8.58
CA PHE A 284 -34.31 23.14 -9.91
C PHE A 284 -35.25 21.92 -9.91
N GLU A 285 -36.16 21.87 -10.89
CA GLU A 285 -37.30 20.95 -10.95
C GLU A 285 -36.99 19.66 -11.72
N ALA A 286 -37.96 18.73 -11.76
CA ALA A 286 -37.80 17.38 -12.32
C ALA A 286 -38.55 17.19 -13.64
N ASP A 287 -38.05 16.28 -14.49
CA ASP A 287 -38.70 15.79 -15.70
C ASP A 287 -38.80 14.25 -15.64
N THR A 288 -39.71 13.63 -16.40
CA THR A 288 -40.11 12.22 -16.23
C THR A 288 -40.05 11.42 -17.53
N GLY A 289 -39.14 10.44 -17.58
CA GLY A 289 -39.04 9.43 -18.65
C GLY A 289 -38.82 8.04 -18.08
N GLN A 290 -39.49 7.02 -18.64
CA GLN A 290 -39.27 5.62 -18.28
C GLN A 290 -38.08 5.03 -19.05
N PRO A 291 -37.23 4.20 -18.42
CA PRO A 291 -35.93 3.86 -19.00
C PRO A 291 -35.84 2.40 -19.50
N ALA A 292 -34.76 2.06 -20.20
CA ALA A 292 -34.60 0.85 -21.02
C ALA A 292 -33.79 -0.28 -20.33
N ALA A 293 -33.19 -1.20 -21.11
CA ALA A 293 -32.58 -2.44 -20.61
C ALA A 293 -31.27 -2.25 -19.82
N SER A 294 -30.48 -1.20 -20.09
CA SER A 294 -29.41 -0.75 -19.18
C SER A 294 -29.94 -0.41 -17.79
N ASP A 295 -31.17 0.11 -17.79
CA ASP A 295 -31.75 0.79 -16.65
C ASP A 295 -32.59 -0.18 -15.81
N ALA A 296 -32.77 -1.43 -16.27
CA ALA A 296 -33.11 -2.57 -15.44
C ALA A 296 -32.01 -2.90 -14.40
N LYS A 297 -30.72 -2.58 -14.68
CA LYS A 297 -29.65 -2.63 -13.65
C LYS A 297 -29.85 -1.49 -12.65
N ALA A 298 -30.02 -0.26 -13.14
CA ALA A 298 -30.24 0.94 -12.33
C ALA A 298 -31.50 0.88 -11.45
N LEU A 299 -32.60 0.28 -11.93
CA LEU A 299 -33.83 0.03 -11.18
C LEU A 299 -33.65 -0.97 -10.01
N SER A 300 -32.50 -1.64 -9.92
CA SER A 300 -32.13 -2.53 -8.81
C SER A 300 -31.08 -1.93 -7.86
N GLU A 301 -30.59 -0.70 -8.13
CA GLU A 301 -29.64 0.01 -7.27
C GLU A 301 -30.40 0.90 -6.27
N GLY A 302 -30.00 0.84 -5.01
CA GLY A 302 -30.57 1.64 -3.94
C GLY A 302 -30.11 3.09 -4.06
N LYS A 303 -31.05 4.03 -3.94
CA LYS A 303 -30.81 5.48 -4.01
C LYS A 303 -29.57 5.89 -3.20
N LEU A 304 -28.57 6.44 -3.89
CA LEU A 304 -27.34 6.90 -3.25
C LEU A 304 -27.59 8.02 -2.22
N PRO A 305 -26.77 8.08 -1.15
CA PRO A 305 -26.67 9.25 -0.28
C PRO A 305 -26.35 10.54 -1.05
N ALA A 306 -26.87 11.67 -0.56
CA ALA A 306 -26.73 12.96 -1.21
C ALA A 306 -25.26 13.37 -1.40
N GLY A 307 -24.94 13.86 -2.60
CA GLY A 307 -23.58 14.28 -3.00
C GLY A 307 -22.75 13.20 -3.70
N LEU A 308 -23.13 11.92 -3.60
CA LEU A 308 -22.52 10.85 -4.39
C LEU A 308 -23.17 10.73 -5.78
N ARG A 309 -22.36 10.37 -6.77
CA ARG A 309 -22.77 10.19 -8.17
C ARG A 309 -22.38 8.79 -8.67
N HIS A 310 -23.30 8.04 -9.28
CA HIS A 310 -23.07 6.63 -9.68
C HIS A 310 -21.86 6.51 -10.62
N GLU A 311 -21.76 7.39 -11.62
CA GLU A 311 -20.74 7.37 -12.67
C GLU A 311 -19.32 7.72 -12.19
N HIS A 312 -19.16 8.09 -10.92
CA HIS A 312 -17.88 8.38 -10.27
C HIS A 312 -17.54 7.43 -9.11
N LEU A 313 -18.39 6.43 -8.81
CA LEU A 313 -18.11 5.41 -7.79
C LEU A 313 -16.90 4.53 -8.16
N PRO A 314 -16.21 3.94 -7.17
CA PRO A 314 -15.24 2.87 -7.41
C PRO A 314 -15.96 1.61 -7.88
N LYS A 315 -15.47 0.97 -8.97
CA LYS A 315 -15.91 -0.37 -9.37
C LYS A 315 -15.44 -1.39 -8.35
N HIS A 316 -14.22 -1.22 -7.83
CA HIS A 316 -13.61 -2.13 -6.85
C HIS A 316 -13.17 -1.38 -5.59
N VAL A 317 -13.79 -1.72 -4.46
CA VAL A 317 -13.33 -1.29 -3.12
C VAL A 317 -12.56 -2.41 -2.46
N ALA A 318 -11.35 -2.11 -1.99
CA ALA A 318 -10.62 -2.94 -1.04
C ALA A 318 -10.75 -2.36 0.38
N VAL A 319 -10.79 -3.21 1.41
CA VAL A 319 -10.84 -2.74 2.81
C VAL A 319 -10.01 -3.58 3.77
N ILE A 320 -9.29 -2.90 4.67
CA ILE A 320 -8.57 -3.47 5.81
C ILE A 320 -9.38 -3.14 7.09
N PRO A 321 -10.22 -4.07 7.60
CA PRO A 321 -11.14 -3.88 8.73
C PRO A 321 -10.43 -3.90 10.11
N ASP A 322 -9.52 -2.94 10.33
CA ASP A 322 -8.75 -2.79 11.57
C ASP A 322 -9.55 -2.05 12.67
N GLY A 323 -9.22 -2.34 13.93
CA GLY A 323 -9.82 -1.71 15.12
C GLY A 323 -10.60 -2.65 16.04
N ASN A 324 -10.95 -3.87 15.61
CA ASN A 324 -11.84 -4.80 16.35
C ASN A 324 -11.45 -5.00 17.83
N ARG A 325 -10.19 -5.33 18.12
CA ARG A 325 -9.68 -5.50 19.51
C ARG A 325 -9.66 -4.18 20.30
N ARG A 326 -9.37 -3.05 19.63
CA ARG A 326 -9.37 -1.70 20.23
C ARG A 326 -10.79 -1.27 20.61
N TRP A 327 -11.77 -1.60 19.76
CA TRP A 327 -13.19 -1.31 19.98
C TRP A 327 -13.73 -2.02 21.21
N ALA A 328 -13.44 -3.32 21.34
CA ALA A 328 -13.81 -4.10 22.51
C ALA A 328 -13.18 -3.53 23.78
N LYS A 329 -11.85 -3.29 23.78
CA LYS A 329 -11.14 -2.71 24.94
C LYS A 329 -11.65 -1.31 25.31
N LYS A 330 -12.04 -0.47 24.33
CA LYS A 330 -12.68 0.85 24.55
C LYS A 330 -14.06 0.74 25.20
N LYS A 331 -14.78 -0.38 25.02
CA LYS A 331 -16.11 -0.65 25.60
C LYS A 331 -16.04 -1.59 26.82
N GLY A 332 -14.85 -1.87 27.37
CA GLY A 332 -14.65 -2.76 28.53
C GLY A 332 -14.90 -4.25 28.25
N MET A 333 -14.97 -4.64 26.98
CA MET A 333 -15.36 -5.98 26.52
C MET A 333 -14.14 -6.85 26.16
N PRO A 334 -14.24 -8.19 26.27
CA PRO A 334 -13.25 -9.10 25.70
C PRO A 334 -13.05 -8.88 24.19
N SER A 335 -11.81 -8.92 23.71
CA SER A 335 -11.42 -8.76 22.29
C SER A 335 -12.31 -9.55 21.32
N ILE A 336 -12.67 -10.76 21.74
CA ILE A 336 -13.64 -11.70 21.15
C ILE A 336 -14.92 -11.01 20.65
N LEU A 337 -15.56 -10.17 21.48
CA LEU A 337 -16.83 -9.52 21.11
C LEU A 337 -16.65 -8.44 20.04
N GLY A 338 -15.46 -7.84 19.95
CA GLY A 338 -15.12 -6.88 18.90
C GLY A 338 -15.00 -7.51 17.52
N HIS A 339 -14.59 -8.77 17.43
CA HIS A 339 -14.55 -9.51 16.16
C HIS A 339 -15.95 -9.91 15.69
N GLY A 340 -16.81 -10.39 16.60
CA GLY A 340 -18.22 -10.64 16.28
C GLY A 340 -18.99 -9.38 15.88
N ALA A 341 -18.65 -8.22 16.47
CA ALA A 341 -19.17 -6.93 16.03
C ALA A 341 -18.65 -6.55 14.62
N GLY A 342 -17.36 -6.73 14.36
CA GLY A 342 -16.74 -6.46 13.06
C GLY A 342 -17.32 -7.30 11.91
N VAL A 343 -17.75 -8.54 12.16
CA VAL A 343 -18.45 -9.34 11.14
C VAL A 343 -19.84 -8.80 10.81
N ARG A 344 -20.60 -8.29 11.79
CA ARG A 344 -21.88 -7.63 11.50
C ARG A 344 -21.70 -6.36 10.67
N SER A 345 -20.72 -5.53 11.01
CA SER A 345 -20.35 -4.34 10.23
C SER A 345 -19.90 -4.71 8.81
N LEU A 346 -19.21 -5.84 8.64
CA LEU A 346 -18.82 -6.36 7.33
C LEU A 346 -20.01 -6.79 6.46
N LEU A 347 -20.97 -7.54 7.00
CA LEU A 347 -22.16 -7.91 6.23
C LEU A 347 -23.00 -6.68 5.86
N GLN A 348 -23.09 -5.68 6.74
CA GLN A 348 -23.71 -4.39 6.43
C GLN A 348 -22.96 -3.63 5.34
N PHE A 349 -21.62 -3.60 5.39
CA PHE A 349 -20.78 -2.94 4.39
C PHE A 349 -20.88 -3.60 3.01
N ALA A 350 -20.93 -4.94 2.97
CA ALA A 350 -21.18 -5.69 1.74
C ALA A 350 -22.59 -5.42 1.18
N ASP A 351 -23.61 -5.30 2.05
CA ASP A 351 -24.95 -4.91 1.62
C ASP A 351 -24.98 -3.49 1.02
N LEU A 352 -24.30 -2.52 1.64
CA LEU A 352 -24.16 -1.16 1.09
C LEU A 352 -23.47 -1.17 -0.28
N CYS A 353 -22.35 -1.89 -0.44
CA CYS A 353 -21.66 -2.01 -1.74
C CYS A 353 -22.60 -2.59 -2.82
N CYS A 354 -23.30 -3.68 -2.50
CA CYS A 354 -24.24 -4.37 -3.39
C CYS A 354 -25.54 -3.58 -3.68
N ASN A 355 -25.93 -2.66 -2.79
CA ASN A 355 -27.05 -1.74 -3.03
C ASN A 355 -26.61 -0.54 -3.88
N TRP A 356 -25.37 -0.07 -3.74
CA TRP A 356 -24.86 1.15 -4.39
C TRP A 356 -24.15 0.91 -5.72
N GLY A 357 -24.23 -0.30 -6.30
CA GLY A 357 -23.67 -0.59 -7.63
C GLY A 357 -22.15 -0.78 -7.67
N ILE A 358 -21.49 -1.00 -6.52
CA ILE A 358 -20.06 -1.32 -6.47
C ILE A 358 -19.88 -2.78 -6.89
N GLU A 359 -19.06 -3.02 -7.91
CA GLU A 359 -19.01 -4.31 -8.62
C GLU A 359 -18.13 -5.35 -7.89
N VAL A 360 -17.09 -4.92 -7.17
CA VAL A 360 -16.19 -5.79 -6.39
C VAL A 360 -15.88 -5.21 -5.01
N LEU A 361 -15.89 -6.07 -4.00
CA LEU A 361 -15.46 -5.76 -2.63
C LEU A 361 -14.41 -6.80 -2.17
N THR A 362 -13.16 -6.39 -1.93
CA THR A 362 -12.12 -7.28 -1.38
C THR A 362 -11.77 -6.93 0.07
N VAL A 363 -11.79 -7.91 0.97
CA VAL A 363 -11.70 -7.68 2.43
C VAL A 363 -10.58 -8.47 3.08
N PHE A 364 -9.72 -7.80 3.83
CA PHE A 364 -8.62 -8.46 4.55
C PHE A 364 -9.08 -9.02 5.90
N LEU A 365 -9.53 -10.27 5.93
CA LEU A 365 -10.06 -10.91 7.15
C LEU A 365 -8.95 -11.45 8.06
N PHE A 366 -7.95 -12.13 7.48
CA PHE A 366 -6.89 -12.80 8.25
C PHE A 366 -5.62 -12.91 7.41
N SER A 367 -4.51 -12.35 7.90
CA SER A 367 -3.22 -12.41 7.20
C SER A 367 -2.37 -13.62 7.61
N THR A 368 -1.37 -14.02 6.80
CA THR A 368 -0.44 -15.10 7.17
C THR A 368 0.34 -14.78 8.46
N GLU A 369 0.57 -13.51 8.76
CA GLU A 369 1.23 -13.07 10.00
C GLU A 369 0.25 -12.99 11.20
N ASN A 370 -1.04 -13.30 11.03
CA ASN A 370 -1.99 -13.40 12.14
C ASN A 370 -1.90 -14.76 12.88
N TRP A 371 -1.20 -15.76 12.33
CA TRP A 371 -0.90 -17.01 13.03
C TRP A 371 0.03 -16.84 14.25
N VAL A 372 0.73 -15.70 14.39
CA VAL A 372 1.59 -15.40 15.57
C VAL A 372 0.81 -15.00 16.83
N ARG A 373 -0.52 -14.90 16.73
CA ARG A 373 -1.39 -14.55 17.87
C ARG A 373 -1.63 -15.75 18.79
N PRO A 374 -2.07 -15.53 20.05
CA PRO A 374 -2.40 -16.62 20.96
C PRO A 374 -3.41 -17.59 20.33
N ARG A 375 -3.17 -18.91 20.48
CA ARG A 375 -3.93 -19.94 19.76
C ARG A 375 -5.45 -19.82 19.95
N TYR A 376 -5.91 -19.49 21.16
CA TYR A 376 -7.33 -19.26 21.45
C TYR A 376 -7.94 -18.08 20.68
N GLU A 377 -7.17 -17.02 20.38
CA GLU A 377 -7.66 -15.91 19.56
C GLU A 377 -7.81 -16.36 18.10
N VAL A 378 -6.84 -17.15 17.61
CA VAL A 378 -6.87 -17.71 16.25
C VAL A 378 -8.03 -18.69 16.06
N ASP A 379 -8.23 -19.64 16.98
CA ASP A 379 -9.33 -20.60 16.89
C ASP A 379 -10.70 -19.91 16.92
N PHE A 380 -10.88 -18.92 17.80
CA PHE A 380 -12.10 -18.12 17.85
C PHE A 380 -12.30 -17.28 16.57
N LEU A 381 -11.23 -16.73 15.98
CA LEU A 381 -11.32 -16.01 14.70
C LEU A 381 -11.81 -16.92 13.58
N MET A 382 -11.35 -18.17 13.53
CA MET A 382 -11.84 -19.15 12.55
C MET A 382 -13.31 -19.51 12.80
N GLU A 383 -13.74 -19.65 14.05
CA GLU A 383 -15.15 -19.89 14.40
C GLU A 383 -16.05 -18.72 14.00
N VAL A 384 -15.65 -17.47 14.27
CA VAL A 384 -16.41 -16.26 13.91
C VAL A 384 -16.45 -16.02 12.40
N ILE A 385 -15.35 -16.30 11.69
CA ILE A 385 -15.32 -16.27 10.22
C ILE A 385 -16.27 -17.33 9.66
N GLN A 386 -16.22 -18.57 10.16
CA GLN A 386 -17.12 -19.64 9.71
C GLN A 386 -18.59 -19.26 9.96
N LYS A 387 -19.00 -19.11 11.23
CA LYS A 387 -20.39 -18.87 11.62
C LYS A 387 -20.93 -17.57 11.06
N GLY A 388 -20.28 -16.45 11.37
CA GLY A 388 -20.81 -15.13 11.07
C GLY A 388 -20.71 -14.71 9.60
N ILE A 389 -19.78 -15.27 8.81
CA ILE A 389 -19.65 -14.92 7.38
C ILE A 389 -20.20 -16.02 6.48
N PHE A 390 -19.86 -17.30 6.71
CA PHE A 390 -20.23 -18.39 5.80
C PHE A 390 -21.54 -19.10 6.18
N GLU A 391 -21.88 -19.25 7.46
CA GLU A 391 -23.13 -19.90 7.89
C GLU A 391 -24.30 -18.89 7.87
N GLU A 392 -24.16 -17.78 8.61
CA GLU A 392 -25.17 -16.71 8.72
C GLU A 392 -25.27 -15.85 7.45
N GLY A 393 -24.14 -15.58 6.78
CA GLY A 393 -24.09 -14.69 5.61
C GLY A 393 -24.64 -15.32 4.32
N LEU A 394 -24.71 -16.64 4.20
CA LEU A 394 -25.11 -17.32 2.96
C LEU A 394 -26.52 -16.92 2.48
N GLU A 395 -27.50 -16.78 3.37
CA GLU A 395 -28.85 -16.35 2.99
C GLU A 395 -28.84 -14.92 2.42
N LEU A 396 -28.07 -14.01 3.04
CA LEU A 396 -27.88 -12.64 2.55
C LEU A 396 -27.25 -12.65 1.15
N PHE A 397 -26.19 -13.44 0.94
CA PHE A 397 -25.48 -13.49 -0.34
C PHE A 397 -26.37 -14.00 -1.47
N MET A 398 -27.13 -15.07 -1.23
CA MET A 398 -28.10 -15.60 -2.21
C MET A 398 -29.22 -14.59 -2.48
N ARG A 399 -29.83 -14.02 -1.43
CA ARG A 399 -30.96 -13.08 -1.54
C ARG A 399 -30.60 -11.76 -2.23
N LYS A 400 -29.35 -11.29 -2.12
CA LYS A 400 -28.88 -10.05 -2.75
C LYS A 400 -28.11 -10.25 -4.04
N GLY A 401 -27.87 -11.49 -4.48
CA GLY A 401 -27.09 -11.78 -5.69
C GLY A 401 -25.62 -11.39 -5.54
N ILE A 402 -25.02 -11.70 -4.38
CA ILE A 402 -23.59 -11.50 -4.09
C ILE A 402 -22.85 -12.81 -4.41
N GLN A 403 -21.83 -12.75 -5.28
CA GLN A 403 -20.88 -13.84 -5.53
C GLN A 403 -19.79 -13.82 -4.45
N VAL A 404 -19.38 -14.98 -3.93
CA VAL A 404 -18.32 -15.07 -2.91
C VAL A 404 -17.13 -15.87 -3.42
N SER A 405 -15.94 -15.26 -3.36
CA SER A 405 -14.64 -15.93 -3.59
C SER A 405 -13.72 -15.77 -2.38
N VAL A 406 -12.74 -16.65 -2.26
CA VAL A 406 -11.72 -16.59 -1.20
C VAL A 406 -10.32 -16.60 -1.81
N ILE A 407 -9.47 -15.67 -1.38
CA ILE A 407 -8.05 -15.60 -1.76
C ILE A 407 -7.16 -15.81 -0.54
N GLY A 408 -6.04 -16.52 -0.73
CA GLY A 408 -5.12 -16.89 0.34
C GLY A 408 -4.70 -18.35 0.25
N ASP A 409 -4.32 -18.94 1.38
CA ASP A 409 -3.95 -20.35 1.53
C ASP A 409 -4.99 -21.06 2.43
N PRO A 410 -5.90 -21.89 1.87
CA PRO A 410 -6.91 -22.55 2.68
C PRO A 410 -6.36 -23.72 3.53
N THR A 411 -5.15 -24.22 3.25
CA THR A 411 -4.66 -25.50 3.80
C THR A 411 -4.47 -25.48 5.32
N LYS A 412 -4.20 -24.31 5.89
CA LYS A 412 -4.00 -24.11 7.35
C LYS A 412 -5.32 -23.84 8.10
N LEU A 413 -6.44 -23.65 7.39
CA LEU A 413 -7.75 -23.38 7.99
C LEU A 413 -8.40 -24.68 8.49
N PRO A 414 -9.28 -24.64 9.51
CA PRO A 414 -10.04 -25.81 9.93
C PRO A 414 -10.85 -26.42 8.78
N THR A 415 -10.91 -27.76 8.67
CA THR A 415 -11.62 -28.46 7.58
C THR A 415 -13.09 -28.08 7.48
N SER A 416 -13.75 -27.76 8.60
CA SER A 416 -15.13 -27.25 8.61
C SER A 416 -15.27 -25.90 7.89
N LEU A 417 -14.30 -24.99 8.08
CA LEU A 417 -14.25 -23.70 7.40
C LEU A 417 -13.89 -23.88 5.92
N GLN A 418 -12.96 -24.78 5.58
CA GLN A 418 -12.66 -25.12 4.17
C GLN A 418 -13.92 -25.64 3.44
N ASN A 419 -14.70 -26.52 4.08
CA ASN A 419 -15.95 -27.03 3.51
C ASN A 419 -17.00 -25.92 3.31
N TRP A 420 -17.13 -25.00 4.28
CA TRP A 420 -18.04 -23.85 4.17
C TRP A 420 -17.62 -22.84 3.10
N ILE A 421 -16.31 -22.58 2.94
CA ILE A 421 -15.75 -21.77 1.85
C ILE A 421 -16.18 -22.35 0.50
N THR A 422 -15.91 -23.64 0.27
CA THR A 422 -16.27 -24.34 -0.99
C THR A 422 -17.77 -24.32 -1.24
N LYS A 423 -18.58 -24.61 -0.21
CA LYS A 423 -20.05 -24.60 -0.29
C LYS A 423 -20.60 -23.23 -0.68
N THR A 424 -20.11 -22.16 -0.05
CA THR A 424 -20.60 -20.79 -0.29
C THR A 424 -20.13 -20.25 -1.64
N ALA A 425 -18.91 -20.57 -2.08
CA ALA A 425 -18.44 -20.23 -3.43
C ALA A 425 -19.29 -20.94 -4.50
N GLU A 426 -19.49 -22.26 -4.40
CA GLU A 426 -20.30 -23.04 -5.35
C GLU A 426 -21.77 -22.58 -5.39
N ALA A 427 -22.37 -22.27 -4.23
CA ALA A 427 -23.75 -21.78 -4.16
C ALA A 427 -23.92 -20.40 -4.79
N THR A 428 -22.91 -19.52 -4.68
CA THR A 428 -22.99 -18.12 -5.12
C THR A 428 -22.33 -17.84 -6.47
N LYS A 429 -21.71 -18.82 -7.14
CA LYS A 429 -20.90 -18.62 -8.36
C LYS A 429 -21.62 -17.97 -9.56
N ASN A 430 -22.95 -18.07 -9.62
CA ASN A 430 -23.78 -17.51 -10.69
C ASN A 430 -24.36 -16.13 -10.34
N ASN A 431 -24.03 -15.58 -9.16
CA ASN A 431 -24.48 -14.26 -8.71
C ASN A 431 -23.65 -13.15 -9.36
N SER A 432 -24.22 -11.94 -9.48
CA SER A 432 -23.62 -10.88 -10.33
C SER A 432 -23.87 -9.43 -9.89
N ARG A 433 -24.50 -9.17 -8.73
CA ARG A 433 -24.74 -7.80 -8.23
C ARG A 433 -23.58 -7.22 -7.39
N LEU A 434 -22.73 -8.09 -6.84
CA LEU A 434 -21.46 -7.74 -6.19
C LEU A 434 -20.57 -8.98 -6.17
N HIS A 435 -19.28 -8.86 -6.49
CA HIS A 435 -18.29 -9.90 -6.22
C HIS A 435 -17.55 -9.61 -4.91
N PHE A 436 -17.82 -10.43 -3.90
CA PHE A 436 -17.30 -10.31 -2.54
C PHE A 436 -16.12 -11.27 -2.32
N ILE A 437 -14.91 -10.72 -2.30
CA ILE A 437 -13.65 -11.47 -2.26
C ILE A 437 -13.06 -11.40 -0.84
N LEU A 438 -12.92 -12.55 -0.19
CA LEU A 438 -12.45 -12.64 1.19
C LEU A 438 -10.99 -13.09 1.23
N ALA A 439 -10.10 -12.24 1.74
CA ALA A 439 -8.69 -12.59 1.90
C ALA A 439 -8.45 -13.23 3.28
N ILE A 440 -8.27 -14.56 3.28
CA ILE A 440 -8.18 -15.42 4.48
C ILE A 440 -6.89 -16.25 4.41
N ASN A 441 -6.03 -16.11 5.42
CA ASN A 441 -4.65 -16.61 5.38
C ASN A 441 -3.93 -16.14 4.10
N TYR A 442 -4.02 -14.83 3.84
CA TYR A 442 -3.49 -14.16 2.66
C TYR A 442 -2.29 -13.27 3.02
N SER A 443 -1.35 -13.16 2.09
CA SER A 443 -0.25 -12.20 2.08
C SER A 443 0.07 -11.89 0.63
N GLY A 444 0.27 -10.61 0.29
CA GLY A 444 0.52 -10.20 -1.09
C GLY A 444 1.90 -10.59 -1.58
N ARG A 445 2.87 -10.75 -0.68
CA ARG A 445 4.16 -11.37 -1.00
C ARG A 445 4.04 -12.86 -1.29
N ASP A 446 3.25 -13.61 -0.50
CA ASP A 446 2.96 -15.02 -0.77
C ASP A 446 2.21 -15.21 -2.10
N ASP A 447 1.32 -14.27 -2.46
CA ASP A 447 0.62 -14.20 -3.75
C ASP A 447 1.62 -13.99 -4.91
N ILE A 448 2.52 -13.01 -4.79
CA ILE A 448 3.62 -12.73 -5.75
C ILE A 448 4.59 -13.91 -5.88
N VAL A 449 4.97 -14.55 -4.77
CA VAL A 449 5.82 -15.76 -4.77
C VAL A 449 5.11 -16.89 -5.51
N GLN A 450 3.84 -17.17 -5.20
CA GLN A 450 3.09 -18.27 -5.83
C GLN A 450 2.82 -18.01 -7.32
N ALA A 451 2.62 -16.76 -7.73
CA ALA A 451 2.60 -16.35 -9.13
C ALA A 451 3.96 -16.64 -9.81
N CYS A 452 5.08 -16.19 -9.22
CA CYS A 452 6.43 -16.45 -9.73
C CYS A 452 6.74 -17.95 -9.85
N GLN A 453 6.28 -18.78 -8.89
CA GLN A 453 6.38 -20.23 -8.96
C GLN A 453 5.57 -20.81 -10.13
N SER A 454 4.37 -20.30 -10.38
CA SER A 454 3.51 -20.76 -11.49
C SER A 454 4.11 -20.41 -12.85
N ILE A 455 4.58 -19.17 -13.03
CA ILE A 455 5.31 -18.71 -14.22
C ILE A 455 6.55 -19.58 -14.45
N SER A 456 7.33 -19.83 -13.40
CA SER A 456 8.53 -20.69 -13.48
C SER A 456 8.20 -22.13 -13.89
N ARG A 457 7.09 -22.70 -13.40
CA ARG A 457 6.61 -24.02 -13.86
C ARG A 457 6.20 -24.01 -15.34
N LYS A 458 5.54 -22.94 -15.82
CA LYS A 458 5.17 -22.77 -17.24
C LYS A 458 6.39 -22.62 -18.14
N VAL A 459 7.43 -21.91 -17.70
CA VAL A 459 8.73 -21.83 -18.39
C VAL A 459 9.43 -23.18 -18.43
N MET A 460 9.53 -23.88 -17.29
CA MET A 460 10.14 -25.22 -17.21
C MET A 460 9.42 -26.24 -18.11
N GLY A 461 8.09 -26.13 -18.21
CA GLY A 461 7.24 -26.89 -19.13
C GLY A 461 7.23 -26.40 -20.58
N ASN A 462 8.09 -25.43 -20.96
CA ASN A 462 8.15 -24.80 -22.29
C ASN A 462 6.80 -24.25 -22.81
N SER A 463 5.86 -23.92 -21.91
CA SER A 463 4.53 -23.40 -22.24
C SER A 463 4.54 -21.89 -22.53
N ILE A 464 5.53 -21.19 -21.98
CA ILE A 464 5.91 -19.80 -22.27
C ILE A 464 7.44 -19.72 -22.24
N LYS A 465 8.04 -18.69 -22.85
CA LYS A 465 9.47 -18.38 -22.68
C LYS A 465 9.67 -17.42 -21.51
N VAL A 466 10.92 -17.18 -21.13
CA VAL A 466 11.24 -16.21 -20.07
C VAL A 466 11.07 -14.78 -20.58
N GLU A 467 11.39 -14.60 -21.85
CA GLU A 467 11.31 -13.35 -22.60
C GLU A 467 9.86 -12.91 -22.86
N ASP A 468 8.89 -13.80 -22.68
CA ASP A 468 7.45 -13.52 -22.82
C ASP A 468 6.82 -13.00 -21.49
N ILE A 469 7.52 -13.08 -20.34
CA ILE A 469 6.96 -12.75 -19.02
C ILE A 469 6.84 -11.22 -18.86
N ASP A 470 5.61 -10.72 -18.74
CA ASP A 470 5.28 -9.30 -18.53
C ASP A 470 4.29 -9.07 -17.37
N GLU A 471 3.83 -7.83 -17.16
CA GLU A 471 2.79 -7.54 -16.16
C GLU A 471 1.45 -8.25 -16.44
N ALA A 472 1.13 -8.58 -17.69
CA ALA A 472 -0.14 -9.21 -18.05
C ALA A 472 -0.14 -10.71 -17.71
N ILE A 473 0.94 -11.44 -18.03
CA ILE A 473 1.15 -12.83 -17.56
C ILE A 473 1.22 -12.85 -16.03
N PHE A 474 1.96 -11.92 -15.41
CA PHE A 474 2.07 -11.90 -13.95
C PHE A 474 0.71 -11.70 -13.26
N SER A 475 -0.14 -10.85 -13.83
CA SER A 475 -1.50 -10.59 -13.31
C SER A 475 -2.45 -11.77 -13.46
N GLN A 476 -2.23 -12.68 -14.43
CA GLN A 476 -3.03 -13.88 -14.62
C GLN A 476 -2.72 -14.98 -13.57
N GLU A 477 -1.52 -14.98 -12.98
CA GLU A 477 -1.11 -15.99 -12.00
C GLU A 477 -1.35 -15.58 -10.53
N LEU A 478 -1.78 -14.34 -10.28
CA LEU A 478 -2.18 -13.84 -8.96
C LEU A 478 -3.61 -14.27 -8.60
N LYS A 479 -3.88 -14.46 -7.30
CA LYS A 479 -5.19 -14.97 -6.81
C LYS A 479 -6.38 -14.04 -7.05
N THR A 480 -6.12 -12.79 -7.43
CA THR A 480 -7.15 -11.84 -7.88
C THR A 480 -7.62 -12.06 -9.33
N ASN A 481 -7.06 -13.04 -10.05
CA ASN A 481 -7.53 -13.45 -11.39
C ASN A 481 -8.99 -13.98 -11.41
N CYS A 482 -9.61 -14.20 -10.25
CA CYS A 482 -10.99 -14.60 -10.10
C CYS A 482 -12.03 -13.52 -10.46
N THR A 483 -11.64 -12.28 -10.78
CA THR A 483 -12.56 -11.16 -11.01
C THR A 483 -12.17 -10.28 -12.20
N GLU A 484 -13.17 -9.67 -12.86
CA GLU A 484 -12.97 -8.74 -14.00
C GLU A 484 -12.26 -7.44 -13.58
N PHE A 485 -12.47 -7.00 -12.33
CA PHE A 485 -11.81 -5.83 -11.75
C PHE A 485 -10.86 -6.30 -10.63
N PRO A 486 -9.61 -6.74 -10.95
CA PRO A 486 -8.65 -7.23 -9.96
C PRO A 486 -7.91 -6.08 -9.24
N TYR A 487 -8.01 -4.86 -9.75
CA TYR A 487 -7.35 -3.66 -9.24
C TYR A 487 -8.34 -2.80 -8.46
N PRO A 488 -8.15 -2.59 -7.14
CA PRO A 488 -9.03 -1.71 -6.38
C PRO A 488 -8.87 -0.27 -6.85
N ASP A 489 -9.98 0.41 -7.10
CA ASP A 489 -9.97 1.85 -7.29
C ASP A 489 -9.67 2.57 -5.97
N LEU A 490 -10.27 2.08 -4.88
CA LEU A 490 -10.23 2.65 -3.54
C LEU A 490 -9.85 1.60 -2.49
N LEU A 491 -8.80 1.85 -1.71
CA LEU A 491 -8.48 1.10 -0.48
C LEU A 491 -8.90 1.91 0.75
N ILE A 492 -9.82 1.36 1.54
CA ILE A 492 -10.20 1.90 2.84
C ILE A 492 -9.41 1.16 3.94
N ARG A 493 -8.85 1.89 4.90
CA ARG A 493 -8.35 1.29 6.16
C ARG A 493 -8.81 2.09 7.37
N THR A 494 -9.40 1.39 8.33
CA THR A 494 -9.92 1.94 9.57
C THR A 494 -8.87 2.02 10.68
N SER A 495 -9.24 2.63 11.81
CA SER A 495 -8.48 2.79 13.06
C SER A 495 -7.20 3.64 13.02
N GLY A 496 -7.02 4.46 11.98
CA GLY A 496 -5.95 5.47 11.88
C GLY A 496 -4.56 4.93 11.51
N GLU A 497 -4.43 3.63 11.23
CA GLU A 497 -3.16 3.00 10.85
C GLU A 497 -2.85 3.26 9.36
N GLN A 498 -1.91 4.16 9.06
CA GLN A 498 -1.57 4.54 7.68
C GLN A 498 -0.49 3.62 7.08
N ARG A 499 -0.83 2.36 6.78
CA ARG A 499 0.00 1.37 6.06
C ARG A 499 -0.86 0.28 5.42
N ILE A 500 -0.31 -0.47 4.46
CA ILE A 500 -1.07 -1.52 3.73
C ILE A 500 -0.94 -2.93 4.33
N SER A 501 0.11 -3.19 5.13
CA SER A 501 0.29 -4.44 5.90
C SER A 501 0.21 -5.74 5.07
N ASN A 502 1.00 -5.83 4.00
CA ASN A 502 1.10 -7.01 3.12
C ASN A 502 -0.23 -7.42 2.44
N PHE A 503 -1.14 -6.47 2.23
CA PHE A 503 -2.39 -6.68 1.50
C PHE A 503 -2.27 -6.23 0.05
N LEU A 504 -2.73 -7.05 -0.91
CA LEU A 504 -2.89 -6.70 -2.34
C LEU A 504 -1.69 -5.96 -2.97
N MET A 505 -0.47 -6.41 -2.65
CA MET A 505 0.77 -5.67 -2.94
C MET A 505 0.98 -5.33 -4.42
N TRP A 506 0.61 -6.22 -5.34
CA TRP A 506 0.67 -5.97 -6.79
C TRP A 506 -0.46 -5.04 -7.25
N GLN A 507 -1.66 -5.32 -6.75
CA GLN A 507 -2.90 -4.74 -7.23
C GLN A 507 -3.03 -3.26 -6.82
N LEU A 508 -2.54 -2.90 -5.62
CA LEU A 508 -2.64 -1.55 -5.06
C LEU A 508 -1.76 -0.47 -5.74
N ALA A 509 -1.02 -0.79 -6.79
CA ALA A 509 -0.02 0.08 -7.41
C ALA A 509 -0.54 1.51 -7.72
N TYR A 510 -1.77 1.65 -8.20
CA TYR A 510 -2.40 2.96 -8.49
C TYR A 510 -3.67 3.24 -7.68
N THR A 511 -4.02 2.36 -6.74
CA THR A 511 -5.21 2.50 -5.88
C THR A 511 -5.14 3.76 -5.04
N GLU A 512 -6.25 4.50 -5.02
CA GLU A 512 -6.46 5.63 -4.12
C GLU A 512 -6.66 5.10 -2.69
N VAL A 513 -5.89 5.59 -1.72
CA VAL A 513 -6.02 5.17 -0.31
C VAL A 513 -6.84 6.17 0.50
N TYR A 514 -7.61 5.67 1.47
CA TYR A 514 -8.36 6.45 2.44
C TYR A 514 -8.20 5.83 3.83
N PHE A 515 -7.69 6.62 4.78
CA PHE A 515 -7.46 6.20 6.17
C PHE A 515 -8.44 6.91 7.09
N ASP A 516 -9.25 6.14 7.83
CA ASP A 516 -10.21 6.66 8.79
C ASP A 516 -9.78 6.33 10.22
N GLU A 517 -9.96 7.26 11.16
CA GLU A 517 -9.69 7.00 12.59
C GLU A 517 -10.77 6.14 13.25
N CYS A 518 -11.97 6.04 12.65
CA CYS A 518 -13.05 5.20 13.15
C CYS A 518 -12.61 3.72 13.22
N LEU A 519 -12.99 3.02 14.29
CA LEU A 519 -12.69 1.61 14.48
C LEU A 519 -13.71 0.77 13.70
N TRP A 520 -13.29 -0.31 13.03
CA TRP A 520 -14.15 -1.07 12.12
C TRP A 520 -15.59 -1.36 12.61
N PRO A 521 -15.85 -1.80 13.87
CA PRO A 521 -17.22 -2.08 14.30
C PRO A 521 -18.09 -0.85 14.62
N ASP A 522 -17.54 0.37 14.54
CA ASP A 522 -18.28 1.64 14.53
C ASP A 522 -18.28 2.30 13.11
N PHE A 523 -17.61 1.71 12.09
CA PHE A 523 -17.56 2.26 10.73
C PHE A 523 -18.83 1.89 9.95
N GLY A 524 -19.69 2.88 9.70
CA GLY A 524 -20.99 2.67 9.06
C GLY A 524 -21.16 3.45 7.74
N GLU A 525 -22.42 3.57 7.31
CA GLU A 525 -22.83 4.27 6.08
C GLU A 525 -22.24 5.68 5.98
N LYS A 526 -22.26 6.46 7.08
CA LYS A 526 -21.77 7.84 7.11
C LYS A 526 -20.26 7.94 6.88
N GLU A 527 -19.51 6.96 7.37
CA GLU A 527 -18.06 6.89 7.22
C GLU A 527 -17.69 6.40 5.82
N PHE A 528 -18.47 5.46 5.26
CA PHE A 528 -18.31 5.04 3.87
C PHE A 528 -18.62 6.18 2.88
N VAL A 529 -19.66 6.98 3.13
CA VAL A 529 -19.98 8.17 2.31
C VAL A 529 -18.82 9.18 2.33
N LYS A 530 -18.14 9.40 3.46
CA LYS A 530 -16.93 10.25 3.51
C LYS A 530 -15.80 9.69 2.66
N ALA A 531 -15.54 8.38 2.73
CA ALA A 531 -14.53 7.72 1.92
C ALA A 531 -14.83 7.83 0.42
N LEU A 532 -16.10 7.61 0.02
CA LEU A 532 -16.54 7.73 -1.36
C LEU A 532 -16.50 9.18 -1.86
N LEU A 533 -16.91 10.17 -1.06
CA LEU A 533 -16.76 11.59 -1.41
C LEU A 533 -15.29 12.00 -1.53
N SER A 534 -14.42 11.52 -0.64
CA SER A 534 -12.96 11.71 -0.74
C SER A 534 -12.39 11.11 -2.02
N PHE A 535 -12.94 10.00 -2.51
CA PHE A 535 -12.55 9.37 -3.77
C PHE A 535 -13.12 10.07 -5.02
N GLN A 536 -14.35 10.59 -4.96
CA GLN A 536 -14.96 11.36 -6.06
C GLN A 536 -14.37 12.78 -6.20
N GLY A 537 -13.81 13.34 -5.13
CA GLY A 537 -13.14 14.65 -5.14
C GLY A 537 -11.72 14.65 -5.71
N ARG A 538 -11.12 13.48 -6.04
CA ARG A 538 -9.73 13.39 -6.51
C ARG A 538 -9.63 13.50 -8.03
N HIS A 539 -8.80 14.44 -8.50
CA HIS A 539 -8.45 14.57 -9.91
C HIS A 539 -7.44 13.50 -10.35
N ARG A 540 -7.93 12.33 -10.76
CA ARG A 540 -7.10 11.19 -11.19
C ARG A 540 -6.26 11.57 -12.43
N ARG A 541 -4.95 11.74 -12.25
CA ARG A 541 -3.97 11.96 -13.32
C ARG A 541 -3.08 10.71 -13.46
N TYR A 542 -3.17 10.00 -14.57
CA TYR A 542 -2.43 8.75 -14.84
C TYR A 542 -1.24 9.01 -15.78
N GLY A 543 -0.21 9.70 -15.29
CA GLY A 543 1.06 9.95 -16.00
C GLY A 543 0.99 11.01 -17.10
N GLY A 544 -0.05 10.98 -17.94
CA GLY A 544 -0.33 12.00 -18.95
C GLY A 544 -1.01 13.26 -18.39
N GLN A 545 -0.81 14.38 -19.10
CA GLN A 545 -1.68 15.55 -19.02
C GLN A 545 -2.72 15.52 -20.15
N HIS A 546 -3.81 16.25 -19.99
CA HIS A 546 -4.67 16.70 -21.10
C HIS A 546 -4.04 17.95 -21.73
#